data_AF-L0G5N3-F1
#
_entry.id   AF-L0G5N3-F1
#
_cell.length_a   1.000
_cell.length_b   1.000
_cell.length_c   1.000
_cell.angle_alpha   90.00
_cell.angle_beta   90.00
_cell.angle_gamma   90.00
#
_symmetry.space_group_name_H-M   'P 1'
#
loop_
_entity.id
_entity.type
_entity.pdbx_description
1 polymer ?
#
loop_
_entity_poly.entity_id
_entity_poly.type
_entity_poly.pdbx_seq_one_letter_code
_entity_poly.pdbx_strand_id
1 'polypeptide(L)'
;MYIRLIHIRPLLLLMLCVFSSLQLNAQHEAFIYGEVELRDESRLKGIITWSAGQNLWVDLLVAEKRDNTILDHLRQEDIRHLSAGEKKSDWGFMALWKNQYPSRKLTFQSQFGNILEIMVTGEEEATIVLKNHENIRVFLNDDPEYAHQLGEAIHVQLQNGERTSLPWREIERVRFQRTPTTLANYESKPLYGQVTTRTGYAYEGLIKWDLHEHLDDQYLDGTTIDDRRGRYHFYEVKSIRPKNKGSLIQLQSNKEIYLHELSNVTNKNAGIQVRNPHWGQIELKWGDFKTAHFTPYPAGAGFGYDDFKIPNALHGTVALKSGQEIKGSIYYDLDEHWSIETLDGWAKGGGLRQVPFSLIKEIYPVSATHTAVILMDDQKIILGERSDVDQNNWGIMIQSTDGQFSYVPWQNLQRLKFDH
;
A
#
# COMPACT_ATOMS: atom_id res chain seq x y z
N MET A 1 84.91 -10.93 -4.93
CA MET A 1 85.05 -10.05 -3.76
C MET A 1 84.15 -8.85 -4.00
N TYR A 2 82.86 -8.99 -3.64
CA TYR A 2 81.79 -8.06 -4.03
C TYR A 2 81.31 -7.25 -2.83
N ILE A 3 80.99 -6.01 -3.16
CA ILE A 3 80.80 -4.82 -2.34
C ILE A 3 79.51 -4.88 -1.50
N ARG A 4 79.60 -4.43 -0.25
CA ARG A 4 78.44 -4.18 0.63
C ARG A 4 77.81 -2.83 0.28
N LEU A 5 76.53 -2.84 -0.07
CA LEU A 5 75.68 -1.65 -0.20
C LEU A 5 74.47 -1.77 0.72
N ILE A 6 74.18 -0.64 1.33
CA ILE A 6 73.19 -0.38 2.40
C ILE A 6 71.77 -0.48 1.82
N HIS A 7 70.87 -1.19 2.52
CA HIS A 7 69.44 -0.99 2.35
C HIS A 7 68.78 -0.63 3.68
N ILE A 8 68.52 0.68 3.79
CA ILE A 8 67.55 1.32 4.67
C ILE A 8 66.18 0.71 4.32
N ARG A 9 65.53 0.06 5.30
CA ARG A 9 64.14 -0.38 5.16
C ARG A 9 63.21 0.81 5.44
N PRO A 10 62.27 1.14 4.54
CA PRO A 10 61.22 2.09 4.85
C PRO A 10 60.20 1.40 5.76
N LEU A 11 59.91 2.04 6.90
CA LEU A 11 58.80 1.72 7.78
C LEU A 11 57.50 2.08 7.04
N LEU A 12 56.94 1.14 6.28
CA LEU A 12 55.67 1.33 5.61
C LEU A 12 54.55 1.22 6.66
N LEU A 13 53.89 2.35 6.87
CA LEU A 13 52.73 2.56 7.72
C LEU A 13 51.57 1.66 7.22
N LEU A 14 51.36 0.51 7.84
CA LEU A 14 50.17 -0.32 7.60
C LEU A 14 49.04 0.19 8.51
N MET A 15 48.48 1.36 8.18
CA MET A 15 47.20 1.77 8.73
C MET A 15 46.12 0.96 8.01
N LEU A 16 45.93 -0.28 8.45
CA LEU A 16 44.75 -1.07 8.06
C LEU A 16 43.56 -0.40 8.74
N CYS A 17 42.92 0.53 8.02
CA CYS A 17 41.59 0.98 8.36
C CYS A 17 40.67 -0.23 8.28
N VAL A 18 40.46 -0.86 9.44
CA VAL A 18 39.34 -1.75 9.68
C VAL A 18 38.08 -0.88 9.64
N PHE A 19 37.63 -0.56 8.43
CA PHE A 19 36.23 -0.24 8.19
C PHE A 19 35.48 -1.57 8.25
N SER A 20 35.35 -2.11 9.47
CA SER A 20 34.20 -2.94 9.78
C SER A 20 33.02 -2.00 9.67
N SER A 21 32.36 -2.00 8.51
CA SER A 21 31.00 -1.52 8.40
C SER A 21 30.20 -2.27 9.45
N LEU A 22 29.90 -1.59 10.55
CA LEU A 22 28.74 -1.92 11.37
C LEU A 22 27.55 -1.76 10.42
N GLN A 23 27.21 -2.81 9.68
CA GLN A 23 25.86 -2.96 9.14
C GLN A 23 24.96 -3.09 10.36
N LEU A 24 24.58 -1.94 10.94
CA LEU A 24 23.52 -1.85 11.91
C LEU A 24 22.28 -2.46 11.26
N ASN A 25 21.86 -3.61 11.79
CA ASN A 25 20.75 -4.42 11.30
C ASN A 25 19.45 -3.62 11.32
N ALA A 26 19.03 -3.08 10.17
CA ALA A 26 17.75 -2.38 10.00
C ALA A 26 16.54 -3.32 9.87
N GLN A 27 16.52 -4.43 10.63
CA GLN A 27 15.56 -5.53 10.43
C GLN A 27 14.12 -5.17 10.85
N HIS A 28 13.94 -4.09 11.61
CA HIS A 28 12.63 -3.64 12.10
C HIS A 28 12.17 -2.32 11.47
N GLU A 29 12.89 -1.78 10.49
CA GLU A 29 12.55 -0.47 9.91
C GLU A 29 11.15 -0.43 9.29
N ALA A 30 10.66 -1.58 8.82
CA ALA A 30 9.37 -1.72 8.16
C ALA A 30 8.15 -1.58 9.09
N PHE A 31 8.30 -1.68 10.42
CA PHE A 31 7.18 -1.66 11.35
C PHE A 31 6.69 -0.25 11.63
N ILE A 32 5.36 -0.05 11.68
CA ILE A 32 4.75 1.22 12.11
C ILE A 32 5.21 1.53 13.53
N TYR A 33 5.74 2.72 13.74
CA TYR A 33 6.28 3.18 15.01
C TYR A 33 5.87 4.63 15.27
N GLY A 34 5.51 4.95 16.51
CA GLY A 34 4.98 6.27 16.79
C GLY A 34 4.79 6.56 18.27
N GLU A 35 4.34 7.78 18.53
CA GLU A 35 3.81 8.23 19.82
C GLU A 35 2.28 8.30 19.74
N VAL A 36 1.59 7.66 20.66
CA VAL A 36 0.15 7.73 20.85
C VAL A 36 -0.11 8.61 22.07
N GLU A 37 -0.79 9.72 21.85
CA GLU A 37 -1.22 10.63 22.91
C GLU A 37 -2.69 10.37 23.21
N LEU A 38 -2.99 10.12 24.48
CA LEU A 38 -4.35 9.90 24.97
C LEU A 38 -5.01 11.21 25.39
N ARG A 39 -6.33 11.19 25.53
CA ARG A 39 -7.13 12.37 25.94
C ARG A 39 -6.83 12.83 27.37
N ASP A 40 -6.20 12.00 28.19
CA ASP A 40 -5.73 12.34 29.53
C ASP A 40 -4.28 12.89 29.52
N GLU A 41 -3.76 13.23 28.34
CA GLU A 41 -2.40 13.74 28.08
C GLU A 41 -1.27 12.71 28.29
N SER A 42 -1.59 11.47 28.68
CA SER A 42 -0.60 10.41 28.75
C SER A 42 -0.11 10.01 27.35
N ARG A 43 1.13 9.52 27.28
CA ARG A 43 1.81 9.23 26.01
C ARG A 43 2.48 7.86 26.06
N LEU A 44 2.23 7.08 25.02
CA LEU A 44 2.86 5.78 24.82
C LEU A 44 3.65 5.81 23.52
N LYS A 45 4.85 5.24 23.53
CA LYS A 45 5.73 5.23 22.35
C LYS A 45 6.23 3.81 22.08
N GLY A 46 6.02 3.36 20.85
CA GLY A 46 6.27 1.95 20.51
C GLY A 46 5.90 1.59 19.09
N ILE A 47 5.99 0.29 18.80
CA ILE A 47 5.46 -0.29 17.56
C ILE A 47 3.95 -0.28 17.65
N ILE A 48 3.29 0.13 16.57
CA ILE A 48 1.83 0.24 16.51
C ILE A 48 1.29 -0.89 15.64
N THR A 49 0.35 -1.64 16.17
CA THR A 49 -0.57 -2.46 15.37
C THR A 49 -1.90 -1.73 15.30
N TRP A 50 -2.26 -1.28 14.10
CA TRP A 50 -3.52 -0.63 13.82
C TRP A 50 -4.70 -1.60 13.93
N SER A 51 -5.90 -1.07 14.00
CA SER A 51 -7.12 -1.83 14.33
C SER A 51 -7.46 -2.94 13.34
N ALA A 52 -7.30 -2.71 12.03
CA ALA A 52 -7.51 -3.76 11.01
C ALA A 52 -6.30 -4.72 10.86
N GLY A 53 -5.38 -4.72 11.82
CA GLY A 53 -4.22 -5.61 11.87
C GLY A 53 -3.03 -5.15 11.03
N GLN A 54 -3.03 -3.91 10.55
CA GLN A 54 -1.85 -3.32 9.92
C GLN A 54 -0.74 -3.08 10.94
N ASN A 55 0.50 -3.37 10.59
CA ASN A 55 1.66 -3.09 11.45
C ASN A 55 2.93 -2.76 10.66
N LEU A 56 2.88 -2.69 9.32
CA LEU A 56 3.99 -2.32 8.46
C LEU A 56 3.71 -0.98 7.77
N TRP A 57 4.74 -0.17 7.51
CA TRP A 57 4.59 1.13 6.83
C TRP A 57 3.98 1.03 5.44
N VAL A 58 4.14 -0.12 4.77
CA VAL A 58 3.55 -0.40 3.45
C VAL A 58 2.06 -0.71 3.50
N ASP A 59 1.51 -0.97 4.69
CA ASP A 59 0.09 -1.29 4.81
C ASP A 59 -0.76 -0.08 4.45
N LEU A 60 -1.91 -0.34 3.82
CA LEU A 60 -2.85 0.71 3.44
C LEU A 60 -3.80 1.03 4.58
N LEU A 61 -3.98 2.32 4.82
CA LEU A 61 -5.16 2.88 5.45
C LEU A 61 -6.17 3.18 4.34
N VAL A 62 -7.39 2.69 4.51
CA VAL A 62 -8.49 2.93 3.58
C VAL A 62 -9.66 3.53 4.35
N ALA A 63 -10.21 4.64 3.88
CA ALA A 63 -11.37 5.30 4.48
C ALA A 63 -12.10 6.16 3.45
N GLU A 64 -13.28 6.68 3.80
CA GLU A 64 -13.99 7.63 2.95
C GLU A 64 -13.63 9.07 3.32
N LYS A 65 -13.35 9.91 2.32
CA LYS A 65 -13.13 11.34 2.50
C LYS A 65 -14.46 12.04 2.77
N ARG A 66 -14.46 12.95 3.74
CA ARG A 66 -15.66 13.73 4.08
C ARG A 66 -15.96 14.84 3.09
N ASP A 67 -14.93 15.39 2.47
CA ASP A 67 -15.02 16.56 1.62
C ASP A 67 -14.60 16.25 0.20
N ASN A 68 -15.40 16.68 -0.78
CA ASN A 68 -14.97 16.81 -2.16
C ASN A 68 -15.55 18.08 -2.79
N THR A 69 -14.81 19.18 -2.64
CA THR A 69 -15.19 20.47 -3.23
C THR A 69 -14.97 20.51 -4.74
N ILE A 70 -14.34 19.49 -5.35
CA ILE A 70 -14.07 19.52 -6.80
C ILE A 70 -15.36 19.45 -7.63
N LEU A 71 -16.38 18.79 -7.08
CA LEU A 71 -17.66 18.60 -7.75
C LEU A 71 -18.38 19.94 -7.97
N ASP A 72 -18.12 20.95 -7.13
CA ASP A 72 -18.69 22.29 -7.23
C ASP A 72 -18.28 23.02 -8.53
N HIS A 73 -17.20 22.57 -9.16
CA HIS A 73 -16.68 23.14 -10.41
C HIS A 73 -17.23 22.46 -11.68
N LEU A 74 -18.04 21.39 -11.53
CA LEU A 74 -18.67 20.74 -12.67
C LEU A 74 -19.82 21.58 -13.25
N ARG A 75 -20.00 21.53 -14.57
CA ARG A 75 -21.16 22.14 -15.22
C ARG A 75 -22.38 21.24 -15.01
N GLN A 76 -23.58 21.83 -15.04
CA GLN A 76 -24.82 21.06 -14.86
C GLN A 76 -25.01 19.91 -15.87
N GLU A 77 -24.49 20.06 -17.10
CA GLU A 77 -24.52 18.98 -18.08
C GLU A 77 -23.63 17.79 -17.70
N ASP A 78 -22.45 18.07 -17.16
CA ASP A 78 -21.49 17.06 -16.72
C ASP A 78 -22.04 16.30 -15.50
N ILE A 79 -22.63 17.03 -14.54
CA ILE A 79 -23.34 16.45 -13.39
C ILE A 79 -24.45 15.50 -13.84
N ARG A 80 -25.29 15.93 -14.79
CA ARG A 80 -26.38 15.08 -15.32
C ARG A 80 -25.85 13.80 -15.97
N HIS A 81 -24.74 13.90 -16.71
CA HIS A 81 -24.12 12.74 -17.34
C HIS A 81 -23.56 11.76 -16.30
N LEU A 82 -22.81 12.25 -15.32
CA LEU A 82 -22.26 11.43 -14.23
C LEU A 82 -23.35 10.78 -13.37
N SER A 83 -24.50 11.44 -13.22
CA SER A 83 -25.64 10.94 -12.44
C SER A 83 -26.59 10.01 -13.23
N ALA A 84 -26.40 9.83 -14.54
CA ALA A 84 -27.36 9.15 -15.40
C ALA A 84 -27.45 7.62 -15.16
N GLY A 85 -26.43 7.02 -14.56
CA GLY A 85 -26.34 5.59 -14.25
C GLY A 85 -26.75 5.21 -12.82
N GLU A 86 -26.99 6.18 -11.94
CA GLU A 86 -27.39 5.90 -10.56
C GLU A 86 -28.82 5.36 -10.52
N LYS A 87 -29.02 4.18 -9.91
CA LYS A 87 -30.37 3.67 -9.61
C LYS A 87 -31.05 4.63 -8.63
N LYS A 88 -31.79 5.60 -9.15
CA LYS A 88 -32.67 6.45 -8.37
C LYS A 88 -33.87 5.63 -7.90
N SER A 89 -33.75 4.97 -6.76
CA SER A 89 -34.95 4.64 -6.00
C SER A 89 -35.50 5.93 -5.39
N ASP A 90 -36.76 6.21 -5.73
CA ASP A 90 -37.77 6.82 -4.87
C ASP A 90 -38.44 8.16 -5.25
N TRP A 91 -39.77 8.03 -5.17
CA TRP A 91 -40.93 8.89 -5.05
C TRP A 91 -40.73 10.42 -4.89
N GLY A 92 -41.41 11.14 -5.79
CA GLY A 92 -41.14 12.53 -6.20
C GLY A 92 -41.29 13.67 -5.19
N PHE A 93 -41.46 13.42 -3.88
CA PHE A 93 -41.44 14.49 -2.87
C PHE A 93 -40.07 14.62 -2.16
N MET A 94 -39.23 13.58 -2.15
CA MET A 94 -37.87 13.63 -1.57
C MET A 94 -36.80 14.19 -2.54
N ALA A 95 -37.15 14.47 -3.80
CA ALA A 95 -36.23 14.98 -4.81
C ALA A 95 -35.84 16.46 -4.62
N LEU A 96 -36.62 17.23 -3.86
CA LEU A 96 -36.42 18.68 -3.67
C LEU A 96 -35.36 19.02 -2.60
N TRP A 97 -34.94 18.04 -1.79
CA TRP A 97 -33.93 18.19 -0.73
C TRP A 97 -32.66 17.37 -1.03
N LYS A 98 -32.47 16.97 -2.29
CA LYS A 98 -31.41 16.03 -2.70
C LYS A 98 -30.14 16.76 -3.11
N ASN A 99 -29.00 16.22 -2.68
CA ASN A 99 -27.69 16.62 -3.15
C ASN A 99 -27.67 16.54 -4.69
N GLN A 100 -27.30 17.63 -5.36
CA GLN A 100 -27.43 17.75 -6.82
C GLN A 100 -26.25 17.13 -7.57
N TYR A 101 -25.20 16.74 -6.85
CA TYR A 101 -23.98 16.13 -7.38
C TYR A 101 -24.10 14.60 -7.49
N PRO A 102 -23.34 13.97 -8.41
CA PRO A 102 -23.22 12.52 -8.43
C PRO A 102 -22.69 12.01 -7.08
N SER A 103 -23.21 10.87 -6.64
CA SER A 103 -22.83 10.19 -5.40
C SER A 103 -21.95 8.99 -5.71
N ARG A 104 -20.68 9.07 -5.32
CA ARG A 104 -19.76 7.93 -5.26
C ARG A 104 -18.91 8.09 -4.03
N LYS A 105 -18.40 6.96 -3.56
CA LYS A 105 -17.47 6.89 -2.44
C LYS A 105 -16.19 7.62 -2.84
N LEU A 106 -15.79 8.56 -2.00
CA LEU A 106 -14.56 9.32 -2.16
C LEU A 106 -13.47 8.58 -1.40
N THR A 107 -12.74 7.70 -2.06
CA THR A 107 -11.86 6.80 -1.32
C THR A 107 -10.54 7.53 -1.02
N PHE A 108 -10.17 7.59 0.25
CA PHE A 108 -8.78 7.83 0.63
C PHE A 108 -8.11 6.48 0.82
N GLN A 109 -7.06 6.23 0.04
CA GLN A 109 -6.24 5.05 0.19
C GLN A 109 -4.77 5.42 0.14
N SER A 110 -4.04 5.20 1.23
CA SER A 110 -2.60 5.43 1.26
C SER A 110 -1.86 4.54 2.23
N GLN A 111 -0.57 4.34 1.97
CA GLN A 111 0.33 3.60 2.85
C GLN A 111 0.57 4.41 4.14
N PHE A 112 0.61 3.73 5.30
CA PHE A 112 0.89 4.37 6.59
C PHE A 112 2.19 5.18 6.59
N GLY A 113 3.20 4.73 5.83
CA GLY A 113 4.47 5.44 5.67
C GLY A 113 4.32 6.85 5.09
N ASN A 114 3.23 7.18 4.39
CA ASN A 114 2.99 8.52 3.83
C ASN A 114 2.34 9.49 4.84
N ILE A 115 1.88 9.00 5.98
CA ILE A 115 1.09 9.74 6.96
C ILE A 115 2.01 10.26 8.07
N LEU A 116 1.85 11.54 8.43
CA LEU A 116 2.57 12.14 9.55
C LEU A 116 1.87 11.87 10.87
N GLU A 117 0.56 12.05 10.89
CA GLU A 117 -0.25 12.00 12.10
C GLU A 117 -1.71 11.66 11.79
N ILE A 118 -2.39 11.00 12.72
CA ILE A 118 -3.84 10.78 12.70
C ILE A 118 -4.42 11.36 13.97
N MET A 119 -5.35 12.31 13.85
CA MET A 119 -6.07 12.94 14.95
C MET A 119 -7.48 12.36 15.05
N VAL A 120 -7.87 11.88 16.23
CA VAL A 120 -9.18 11.26 16.45
C VAL A 120 -10.24 12.34 16.69
N THR A 121 -11.18 12.48 15.76
CA THR A 121 -12.20 13.53 15.79
C THR A 121 -13.61 13.02 16.13
N GLY A 122 -13.83 11.71 16.09
CA GLY A 122 -15.12 11.09 16.40
C GLY A 122 -15.01 9.57 16.61
N GLU A 123 -16.14 8.89 16.75
CA GLU A 123 -16.18 7.44 17.00
C GLU A 123 -15.58 6.64 15.83
N GLU A 124 -15.87 7.03 14.60
CA GLU A 124 -15.33 6.40 13.38
C GLU A 124 -14.79 7.46 12.42
N GLU A 125 -14.28 8.56 12.97
CA GLU A 125 -13.81 9.73 12.23
C GLU A 125 -12.41 10.16 12.67
N ALA A 126 -11.60 10.60 11.70
CA ALA A 126 -10.29 11.15 11.96
C ALA A 126 -9.91 12.26 10.98
N THR A 127 -8.93 13.06 11.37
CA THR A 127 -8.16 13.89 10.43
C THR A 127 -6.80 13.25 10.22
N ILE A 128 -6.49 12.91 8.98
CA ILE A 128 -5.17 12.44 8.55
C ILE A 128 -4.34 13.67 8.19
N VAL A 129 -3.20 13.81 8.85
CA VAL A 129 -2.20 14.83 8.55
C VAL A 129 -1.11 14.16 7.73
N LEU A 130 -0.93 14.63 6.50
CA LEU A 130 0.10 14.15 5.59
C LEU A 130 1.48 14.72 5.97
N LYS A 131 2.56 14.10 5.45
CA LYS A 131 3.94 14.60 5.66
C LYS A 131 4.22 16.00 5.09
N ASN A 132 3.37 16.50 4.19
CA ASN A 132 3.40 17.88 3.71
C ASN A 132 2.53 18.83 4.55
N HIS A 133 1.99 18.35 5.68
CA HIS A 133 1.09 19.05 6.61
C HIS A 133 -0.33 19.35 6.08
N GLU A 134 -0.71 18.76 4.95
CA GLU A 134 -2.08 18.84 4.45
C GLU A 134 -3.00 17.90 5.22
N ASN A 135 -4.25 18.32 5.39
CA ASN A 135 -5.24 17.63 6.20
C ASN A 135 -6.31 16.99 5.32
N ILE A 136 -6.61 15.72 5.60
CA ILE A 136 -7.71 14.98 4.95
C ILE A 136 -8.64 14.47 6.05
N ARG A 137 -9.90 14.94 6.03
CA ARG A 137 -10.93 14.45 6.93
C ARG A 137 -11.52 13.17 6.38
N VAL A 138 -11.52 12.12 7.21
CA VAL A 138 -12.00 10.79 6.83
C VAL A 138 -12.98 10.23 7.85
N PHE A 139 -13.81 9.30 7.39
CA PHE A 139 -14.75 8.55 8.21
C PHE A 139 -14.95 7.13 7.66
N LEU A 140 -15.55 6.24 8.46
CA LEU A 140 -16.01 4.94 7.98
C LEU A 140 -17.47 5.00 7.56
N ASN A 141 -17.79 4.24 6.51
CA ASN A 141 -19.15 3.89 6.15
C ASN A 141 -19.34 2.37 6.30
N ASP A 142 -20.52 1.86 5.93
CA ASP A 142 -20.85 0.43 6.01
C ASP A 142 -20.14 -0.46 4.96
N ASP A 143 -19.16 0.05 4.19
CA ASP A 143 -18.40 -0.75 3.22
C ASP A 143 -17.45 -1.71 3.94
N PRO A 144 -17.53 -3.02 3.65
CA PRO A 144 -16.59 -4.01 4.17
C PRO A 144 -15.11 -3.69 3.91
N GLU A 145 -14.77 -2.95 2.85
CA GLU A 145 -13.38 -2.53 2.56
C GLU A 145 -12.81 -1.58 3.62
N TYR A 146 -13.67 -0.79 4.27
CA TYR A 146 -13.27 0.15 5.32
C TYR A 146 -13.43 -0.43 6.74
N ALA A 147 -13.87 -1.69 6.84
CA ALA A 147 -14.13 -2.32 8.11
C ALA A 147 -12.87 -2.30 9.01
N HIS A 148 -13.07 -1.94 10.28
CA HIS A 148 -12.04 -1.91 11.31
C HIS A 148 -10.90 -0.90 11.05
N GLN A 149 -11.01 0.00 10.08
CA GLN A 149 -9.95 0.96 9.76
C GLN A 149 -9.86 2.13 10.75
N LEU A 150 -10.94 2.46 11.44
CA LEU A 150 -11.07 3.48 12.48
C LEU A 150 -12.03 2.96 13.57
N GLY A 151 -12.11 3.63 14.72
CA GLY A 151 -13.10 3.35 15.76
C GLY A 151 -12.82 2.19 16.70
N GLU A 152 -11.89 1.31 16.33
CA GLU A 152 -11.47 0.18 17.15
C GLU A 152 -10.13 0.42 17.86
N ALA A 153 -9.84 -0.45 18.84
CA ALA A 153 -8.62 -0.33 19.61
C ALA A 153 -7.37 -0.59 18.74
N ILE A 154 -6.33 0.22 18.95
CA ILE A 154 -4.99 -0.07 18.42
C ILE A 154 -4.14 -0.71 19.52
N HIS A 155 -3.03 -1.33 19.15
CA HIS A 155 -2.06 -1.86 20.10
C HIS A 155 -0.72 -1.15 19.99
N VAL A 156 -0.11 -0.83 21.13
CA VAL A 156 1.24 -0.28 21.20
C VAL A 156 2.13 -1.25 21.96
N GLN A 157 3.20 -1.71 21.31
CA GLN A 157 4.25 -2.50 21.96
C GLN A 157 5.40 -1.58 22.34
N LEU A 158 5.60 -1.41 23.64
CA LEU A 158 6.62 -0.57 24.25
C LEU A 158 8.00 -1.21 24.15
N GLN A 159 9.04 -0.40 24.37
CA GLN A 159 10.43 -0.87 24.29
C GLN A 159 10.76 -1.96 25.31
N ASN A 160 10.07 -2.02 26.45
CA ASN A 160 10.19 -3.07 27.47
C ASN A 160 9.51 -4.40 27.09
N GLY A 161 8.86 -4.47 25.92
CA GLY A 161 8.11 -5.64 25.44
C GLY A 161 6.64 -5.67 25.87
N GLU A 162 6.20 -4.75 26.73
CA GLU A 162 4.80 -4.64 27.15
C GLU A 162 3.92 -4.21 25.98
N ARG A 163 2.77 -4.89 25.82
CA ARG A 163 1.77 -4.56 24.79
C ARG A 163 0.53 -4.00 25.46
N THR A 164 0.19 -2.76 25.12
CA THR A 164 -1.00 -2.07 25.61
C THR A 164 -2.06 -1.98 24.52
N SER A 165 -3.31 -2.29 24.84
CA SER A 165 -4.46 -2.03 23.95
C SER A 165 -5.06 -0.68 24.31
N LEU A 166 -5.21 0.19 23.31
CA LEU A 166 -5.69 1.56 23.47
C LEU A 166 -7.01 1.71 22.72
N PRO A 167 -8.15 1.83 23.42
CA PRO A 167 -9.44 2.08 22.79
C PRO A 167 -9.43 3.38 21.99
N TRP A 168 -9.99 3.37 20.78
CA TRP A 168 -10.05 4.53 19.88
C TRP A 168 -10.51 5.82 20.56
N ARG A 169 -11.60 5.73 21.33
CA ARG A 169 -12.21 6.87 22.05
C ARG A 169 -11.28 7.54 23.06
N GLU A 170 -10.25 6.83 23.54
CA GLU A 170 -9.29 7.33 24.53
C GLU A 170 -8.09 8.00 23.86
N ILE A 171 -7.90 7.79 22.57
CA ILE A 171 -6.81 8.36 21.78
C ILE A 171 -7.20 9.78 21.36
N GLU A 172 -6.26 10.72 21.53
CA GLU A 172 -6.35 12.07 20.99
C GLU A 172 -5.68 12.12 19.61
N ARG A 173 -4.44 11.61 19.50
CA ARG A 173 -3.69 11.57 18.24
C ARG A 173 -2.59 10.51 18.23
N VAL A 174 -2.20 10.10 17.04
CA VAL A 174 -1.08 9.19 16.77
C VAL A 174 -0.09 9.90 15.87
N ARG A 175 1.14 10.10 16.34
CA ARG A 175 2.25 10.71 15.58
C ARG A 175 3.20 9.64 15.09
N PHE A 176 3.30 9.49 13.77
CA PHE A 176 4.20 8.51 13.15
C PHE A 176 5.62 9.05 13.04
N GLN A 177 6.58 8.16 13.22
CA GLN A 177 7.99 8.50 13.15
C GLN A 177 8.83 7.30 12.77
N ARG A 178 10.05 7.56 12.30
CA ARG A 178 11.02 6.52 11.96
C ARG A 178 11.17 5.51 13.10
N THR A 179 11.08 4.24 12.71
CA THR A 179 11.31 3.10 13.59
C THR A 179 12.78 3.04 13.99
N PRO A 180 13.10 2.90 15.29
CA PRO A 180 14.47 2.73 15.75
C PRO A 180 15.15 1.53 15.06
N THR A 181 16.43 1.67 14.75
CA THR A 181 17.22 0.61 14.09
C THR A 181 17.35 -0.65 14.94
N THR A 182 17.17 -0.55 16.25
CA THR A 182 17.18 -1.69 17.17
C THR A 182 16.01 -1.59 18.14
N LEU A 183 15.31 -2.70 18.33
CA LEU A 183 14.19 -2.85 19.26
C LEU A 183 14.49 -4.10 20.09
N ALA A 184 14.96 -3.91 21.32
CA ALA A 184 15.54 -4.97 22.13
C ALA A 184 14.57 -6.12 22.47
N ASN A 185 13.26 -5.85 22.45
CA ASN A 185 12.21 -6.79 22.81
C ASN A 185 11.24 -7.05 21.65
N TYR A 186 11.75 -7.01 20.42
CA TYR A 186 11.00 -7.34 19.22
C TYR A 186 11.85 -8.23 18.31
N GLU A 187 11.39 -9.44 18.07
CA GLU A 187 12.14 -10.46 17.31
C GLU A 187 11.51 -10.80 15.97
N SER A 188 10.21 -10.51 15.80
CA SER A 188 9.47 -10.80 14.58
C SER A 188 10.00 -9.99 13.40
N LYS A 189 10.07 -10.60 12.22
CA LYS A 189 10.47 -9.92 10.99
C LYS A 189 9.34 -9.95 9.97
N PRO A 190 9.25 -8.96 9.09
CA PRO A 190 8.28 -9.00 8.01
C PRO A 190 8.51 -10.22 7.12
N LEU A 191 7.43 -10.89 6.73
CA LEU A 191 7.45 -11.97 5.76
C LEU A 191 7.80 -11.40 4.38
N TYR A 192 8.88 -11.90 3.77
CA TYR A 192 9.42 -11.37 2.52
C TYR A 192 9.71 -12.50 1.54
N GLY A 193 9.59 -12.19 0.24
CA GLY A 193 10.00 -13.12 -0.79
C GLY A 193 9.44 -12.78 -2.15
N GLN A 194 9.41 -13.80 -3.02
CA GLN A 194 8.92 -13.70 -4.38
C GLN A 194 7.70 -14.61 -4.59
N VAL A 195 6.65 -14.06 -5.20
CA VAL A 195 5.46 -14.80 -5.62
C VAL A 195 5.38 -14.81 -7.13
N THR A 196 5.19 -15.99 -7.72
CA THR A 196 5.02 -16.16 -9.17
C THR A 196 3.59 -16.57 -9.49
N THR A 197 3.04 -16.01 -10.56
CA THR A 197 1.71 -16.35 -11.08
C THR A 197 1.77 -17.52 -12.06
N ARG A 198 0.63 -18.15 -12.34
CA ARG A 198 0.51 -19.23 -13.34
C ARG A 198 0.78 -18.75 -14.76
N THR A 199 0.53 -17.46 -15.02
CA THR A 199 0.80 -16.76 -16.28
C THR A 199 2.27 -16.34 -16.43
N GLY A 200 3.11 -16.54 -15.40
CA GLY A 200 4.55 -16.36 -15.47
C GLY A 200 5.10 -15.01 -14.97
N TYR A 201 4.25 -14.15 -14.40
CA TYR A 201 4.68 -12.91 -13.75
C TYR A 201 5.27 -13.22 -12.38
N ALA A 202 6.24 -12.42 -11.93
CA ALA A 202 6.85 -12.54 -10.61
C ALA A 202 6.84 -11.18 -9.90
N TYR A 203 6.49 -11.21 -8.62
CA TYR A 203 6.41 -10.04 -7.74
C TYR A 203 7.25 -10.31 -6.51
N GLU A 204 8.10 -9.36 -6.14
CA GLU A 204 8.97 -9.46 -4.98
C GLU A 204 8.69 -8.31 -4.00
N GLY A 205 8.58 -8.64 -2.71
CA GLY A 205 8.32 -7.68 -1.66
C GLY A 205 7.84 -8.33 -0.38
N LEU A 206 7.17 -7.53 0.45
CA LEU A 206 6.56 -7.95 1.70
C LEU A 206 5.28 -8.74 1.41
N ILE A 207 5.19 -9.96 1.91
CA ILE A 207 4.09 -10.89 1.65
C ILE A 207 3.07 -10.82 2.79
N LYS A 208 1.78 -10.70 2.43
CA LYS A 208 0.65 -11.00 3.32
C LYS A 208 -0.01 -12.27 2.80
N TRP A 209 0.23 -13.38 3.48
CA TRP A 209 -0.33 -14.68 3.16
C TRP A 209 -1.72 -14.84 3.76
N ASP A 210 -2.65 -15.44 3.00
CA ASP A 210 -4.06 -15.59 3.41
C ASP A 210 -4.74 -14.28 3.85
N LEU A 211 -4.21 -13.14 3.39
CA LEU A 211 -4.53 -11.78 3.84
C LEU A 211 -4.42 -11.54 5.35
N HIS A 212 -3.78 -12.44 6.10
CA HIS A 212 -3.62 -12.36 7.56
C HIS A 212 -2.15 -12.43 8.00
N GLU A 213 -1.41 -13.46 7.58
CA GLU A 213 -0.03 -13.67 8.03
C GLU A 213 0.98 -12.81 7.24
N HIS A 214 1.78 -12.01 7.92
CA HIS A 214 2.73 -11.08 7.34
C HIS A 214 4.07 -11.00 8.11
N LEU A 215 4.24 -11.84 9.14
CA LEU A 215 5.48 -11.98 9.90
C LEU A 215 6.05 -13.39 9.74
N ASP A 216 7.37 -13.51 9.83
CA ASP A 216 8.08 -14.78 9.67
C ASP A 216 7.90 -15.76 10.85
N ASP A 217 7.57 -15.25 12.03
CA ASP A 217 7.23 -16.01 13.24
C ASP A 217 5.75 -16.40 13.33
N GLN A 218 4.92 -16.02 12.36
CA GLN A 218 3.55 -16.55 12.24
C GLN A 218 3.56 -17.94 11.60
N TYR A 219 2.42 -18.62 11.65
CA TYR A 219 2.32 -20.04 11.33
C TYR A 219 1.67 -20.32 9.99
N LEU A 220 2.26 -21.26 9.24
CA LEU A 220 1.61 -22.01 8.19
C LEU A 220 1.03 -23.30 8.79
N ASP A 221 -0.29 -23.41 8.78
CA ASP A 221 -1.02 -24.55 9.31
C ASP A 221 -1.68 -25.41 8.22
N GLY A 222 -1.77 -26.73 8.48
CA GLY A 222 -2.51 -27.65 7.63
C GLY A 222 -2.57 -29.06 8.20
N THR A 223 -3.16 -29.99 7.46
CA THR A 223 -3.17 -31.42 7.77
C THR A 223 -2.20 -32.17 6.84
N THR A 224 -1.37 -33.05 7.39
CA THR A 224 -0.43 -33.90 6.64
C THR A 224 -1.14 -35.13 6.05
N ILE A 225 -0.45 -35.89 5.19
CA ILE A 225 -1.01 -37.10 4.56
C ILE A 225 -1.34 -38.24 5.54
N ASP A 226 -0.73 -38.24 6.73
CA ASP A 226 -1.00 -39.18 7.83
C ASP A 226 -2.03 -38.64 8.84
N ASP A 227 -2.86 -37.68 8.41
CA ASP A 227 -3.94 -37.06 9.20
C ASP A 227 -3.48 -36.40 10.51
N ARG A 228 -2.26 -35.84 10.52
CA ARG A 228 -1.72 -35.09 11.66
C ARG A 228 -1.76 -33.60 11.40
N ARG A 229 -1.95 -32.81 12.46
CA ARG A 229 -1.80 -31.34 12.38
C ARG A 229 -0.34 -31.00 12.12
N GLY A 230 -0.09 -30.35 10.98
CA GLY A 230 1.16 -29.68 10.66
C GLY A 230 1.07 -28.20 11.01
N ARG A 231 2.08 -27.70 11.71
CA ARG A 231 2.25 -26.28 12.04
C ARG A 231 3.73 -25.95 11.90
N TYR A 232 4.04 -24.95 11.09
CA TYR A 232 5.42 -24.51 10.82
C TYR A 232 5.48 -23.01 10.87
N HIS A 233 6.50 -22.44 11.49
CA HIS A 233 6.73 -21.00 11.37
C HIS A 233 7.15 -20.66 9.94
N PHE A 234 6.78 -19.48 9.44
CA PHE A 234 7.16 -19.06 8.09
C PHE A 234 8.68 -18.96 7.90
N TYR A 235 9.46 -18.65 8.94
CA TYR A 235 10.92 -18.69 8.87
C TYR A 235 11.48 -20.09 8.57
N GLU A 236 10.71 -21.15 8.82
CA GLU A 236 11.07 -22.54 8.48
C GLU A 236 10.68 -22.91 7.04
N VAL A 237 9.79 -22.13 6.42
CA VAL A 237 9.24 -22.38 5.09
C VAL A 237 10.12 -21.71 4.04
N LYS A 238 10.54 -22.49 3.04
CA LYS A 238 11.31 -22.02 1.89
C LYS A 238 10.43 -21.74 0.69
N SER A 239 9.46 -22.60 0.41
CA SER A 239 8.51 -22.36 -0.67
C SER A 239 7.18 -23.06 -0.46
N ILE A 240 6.14 -22.51 -1.08
CA ILE A 240 4.78 -23.07 -1.14
C ILE A 240 4.35 -23.11 -2.59
N ARG A 241 3.83 -24.26 -3.05
CA ARG A 241 3.21 -24.41 -4.37
C ARG A 241 1.92 -25.22 -4.27
N PRO A 242 0.81 -24.81 -4.93
CA PRO A 242 -0.43 -25.58 -4.93
C PRO A 242 -0.23 -26.97 -5.54
N LYS A 243 -0.85 -27.99 -4.96
CA LYS A 243 -0.91 -29.36 -5.50
C LYS A 243 -2.21 -30.03 -5.06
N ASN A 244 -2.97 -30.57 -6.01
CA ASN A 244 -4.25 -31.24 -5.74
C ASN A 244 -5.19 -30.34 -4.91
N LYS A 245 -5.62 -30.81 -3.73
CA LYS A 245 -6.49 -30.08 -2.79
C LYS A 245 -5.72 -29.34 -1.69
N GLY A 246 -4.40 -29.26 -1.79
CA GLY A 246 -3.52 -28.68 -0.79
C GLY A 246 -2.31 -28.01 -1.43
N SER A 247 -1.20 -28.01 -0.72
CA SER A 247 0.07 -27.43 -1.17
C SER A 247 1.25 -28.31 -0.82
N LEU A 248 2.27 -28.30 -1.69
CA LEU A 248 3.60 -28.79 -1.34
C LEU A 248 4.40 -27.65 -0.74
N ILE A 249 4.95 -27.93 0.44
CA ILE A 249 5.75 -27.02 1.24
C ILE A 249 7.17 -27.56 1.22
N GLN A 250 8.13 -26.74 0.79
CA GLN A 250 9.53 -27.03 0.98
C GLN A 250 10.01 -26.26 2.20
N LEU A 251 10.61 -26.94 3.17
CA LEU A 251 11.24 -26.29 4.33
C LEU A 251 12.65 -25.81 3.98
N GLN A 252 13.23 -24.92 4.81
CA GLN A 252 14.62 -24.49 4.69
C GLN A 252 15.61 -25.67 4.80
N SER A 253 15.24 -26.74 5.51
CA SER A 253 15.97 -28.02 5.56
C SER A 253 15.94 -28.81 4.25
N ASN A 254 15.25 -28.32 3.21
CA ASN A 254 14.91 -28.98 1.95
C ASN A 254 13.97 -30.19 2.08
N LYS A 255 13.46 -30.49 3.28
CA LYS A 255 12.36 -31.46 3.46
C LYS A 255 11.11 -30.94 2.74
N GLU A 256 10.51 -31.78 1.90
CA GLU A 256 9.20 -31.52 1.31
C GLU A 256 8.08 -32.15 2.13
N ILE A 257 6.98 -31.41 2.30
CA ILE A 257 5.80 -31.81 3.06
C ILE A 257 4.57 -31.44 2.25
N TYR A 258 3.55 -32.30 2.28
CA TYR A 258 2.24 -31.97 1.74
C TYR A 258 1.30 -31.59 2.87
N LEU A 259 0.65 -30.42 2.75
CA LEU A 259 -0.36 -29.93 3.70
C LEU A 259 -1.68 -29.65 2.96
N HIS A 260 -2.81 -29.92 3.61
CA HIS A 260 -4.16 -29.65 3.09
C HIS A 260 -5.15 -29.18 4.17
N GLU A 261 -6.45 -29.17 3.81
CA GLU A 261 -7.63 -28.85 4.66
C GLU A 261 -7.85 -27.39 5.06
N LEU A 262 -6.80 -26.66 5.43
CA LEU A 262 -6.91 -25.29 5.94
C LEU A 262 -6.72 -24.22 4.88
N SER A 263 -7.23 -23.01 5.13
CA SER A 263 -7.14 -21.88 4.20
C SER A 263 -5.69 -21.53 3.84
N ASN A 264 -4.74 -21.61 4.76
CA ASN A 264 -3.35 -21.25 4.48
C ASN A 264 -2.69 -22.12 3.39
N VAL A 265 -3.21 -23.31 3.08
CA VAL A 265 -2.59 -24.26 2.13
C VAL A 265 -3.55 -24.77 1.04
N THR A 266 -4.76 -24.23 0.97
CA THR A 266 -5.80 -24.70 0.03
C THR A 266 -6.41 -23.55 -0.79
N ASN A 267 -7.32 -23.87 -1.70
CA ASN A 267 -8.06 -22.86 -2.48
C ASN A 267 -9.09 -22.07 -1.66
N LYS A 268 -9.19 -22.30 -0.35
CA LYS A 268 -9.92 -21.45 0.58
C LYS A 268 -9.09 -20.25 1.07
N ASN A 269 -7.82 -20.15 0.66
CA ASN A 269 -6.99 -19.00 0.94
C ASN A 269 -7.67 -17.72 0.43
N ALA A 270 -7.78 -16.71 1.29
CA ALA A 270 -8.42 -15.43 1.00
C ALA A 270 -7.67 -14.63 -0.06
N GLY A 271 -6.34 -14.79 -0.14
CA GLY A 271 -5.50 -14.09 -1.09
C GLY A 271 -4.05 -14.02 -0.66
N ILE A 272 -3.17 -13.72 -1.61
CA ILE A 272 -1.75 -13.52 -1.38
C ILE A 272 -1.40 -12.12 -1.85
N GLN A 273 -1.07 -11.24 -0.91
CA GLN A 273 -0.67 -9.88 -1.22
C GLN A 273 0.85 -9.77 -1.25
N VAL A 274 1.39 -9.10 -2.26
CA VAL A 274 2.79 -8.68 -2.30
C VAL A 274 2.83 -7.16 -2.34
N ARG A 275 3.57 -6.54 -1.41
CA ARG A 275 3.60 -5.09 -1.19
C ARG A 275 5.03 -4.57 -1.33
N ASN A 276 5.20 -3.46 -2.05
CA ASN A 276 6.47 -2.78 -2.20
C ASN A 276 6.31 -1.26 -2.43
N PRO A 277 6.95 -0.39 -1.64
CA PRO A 277 6.80 1.06 -1.78
C PRO A 277 7.29 1.59 -3.13
N HIS A 278 8.13 0.84 -3.85
CA HIS A 278 8.70 1.26 -5.13
C HIS A 278 7.85 0.91 -6.36
N TRP A 279 6.89 0.00 -6.25
CA TRP A 279 6.02 -0.38 -7.39
C TRP A 279 4.53 -0.53 -7.04
N GLY A 280 4.17 -0.39 -5.76
CA GLY A 280 2.80 -0.54 -5.24
C GLY A 280 2.55 -1.91 -4.62
N GLN A 281 1.32 -2.39 -4.70
CA GLN A 281 0.96 -3.73 -4.23
C GLN A 281 0.12 -4.49 -5.25
N ILE A 282 0.14 -5.81 -5.11
CA ILE A 282 -0.73 -6.70 -5.86
C ILE A 282 -1.34 -7.75 -4.93
N GLU A 283 -2.63 -7.96 -5.06
CA GLU A 283 -3.35 -9.04 -4.40
C GLU A 283 -3.71 -10.13 -5.40
N LEU A 284 -3.16 -11.32 -5.20
CA LEU A 284 -3.38 -12.48 -6.04
C LEU A 284 -4.42 -13.40 -5.43
N LYS A 285 -5.38 -13.83 -6.25
CA LYS A 285 -6.27 -14.95 -5.90
C LYS A 285 -5.48 -16.26 -5.94
N TRP A 286 -5.89 -17.24 -5.15
CA TRP A 286 -5.30 -18.58 -5.17
C TRP A 286 -5.29 -19.23 -6.57
N GLY A 287 -6.27 -18.89 -7.41
CA GLY A 287 -6.37 -19.35 -8.80
C GLY A 287 -5.24 -18.84 -9.71
N ASP A 288 -4.65 -17.69 -9.40
CA ASP A 288 -3.57 -17.08 -10.18
C ASP A 288 -2.20 -17.46 -9.63
N PHE A 289 -2.14 -17.90 -8.38
CA PHE A 289 -0.94 -18.30 -7.67
C PHE A 289 -0.30 -19.58 -8.22
N LYS A 290 1.02 -19.55 -8.44
CA LYS A 290 1.83 -20.71 -8.85
C LYS A 290 2.81 -21.14 -7.77
N THR A 291 3.61 -20.22 -7.24
CA THR A 291 4.59 -20.52 -6.19
C THR A 291 4.93 -19.28 -5.40
N ALA A 292 5.22 -19.45 -4.11
CA ALA A 292 5.85 -18.45 -3.26
C ALA A 292 7.21 -19.00 -2.82
N HIS A 293 8.23 -18.16 -2.86
CA HIS A 293 9.55 -18.45 -2.34
C HIS A 293 9.89 -17.42 -1.27
N PHE A 294 10.11 -17.88 -0.04
CA PHE A 294 10.39 -17.02 1.09
C PHE A 294 11.89 -16.90 1.31
N THR A 295 12.34 -15.68 1.56
CA THR A 295 13.72 -15.33 1.85
C THR A 295 13.75 -14.46 3.11
N PRO A 296 14.89 -14.44 3.84
CA PRO A 296 15.03 -13.52 4.96
C PRO A 296 14.80 -12.07 4.51
N TYR A 297 14.12 -11.29 5.34
CA TYR A 297 13.93 -9.86 5.12
C TYR A 297 15.30 -9.18 4.85
N PRO A 298 15.48 -8.50 3.70
CA PRO A 298 16.78 -7.94 3.35
C PRO A 298 17.08 -6.71 4.21
N ALA A 299 18.35 -6.54 4.60
CA ALA A 299 18.77 -5.32 5.27
C ALA A 299 18.77 -4.14 4.28
N GLY A 300 18.21 -2.99 4.69
CA GLY A 300 18.15 -1.79 3.86
C GLY A 300 17.27 -1.95 2.64
N ALA A 301 16.18 -2.70 2.78
CA ALA A 301 15.28 -3.02 1.68
C ALA A 301 14.34 -1.86 1.30
N GLY A 302 14.44 -0.72 1.99
CA GLY A 302 13.75 0.51 1.63
C GLY A 302 12.27 0.48 2.00
N PHE A 303 11.94 -0.11 3.16
CA PHE A 303 10.58 -0.22 3.68
C PHE A 303 10.36 0.63 4.95
N GLY A 304 11.35 1.43 5.35
CA GLY A 304 11.26 2.29 6.51
C GLY A 304 10.42 3.54 6.26
N TYR A 305 10.01 4.18 7.35
CA TYR A 305 9.21 5.42 7.29
C TYR A 305 9.82 6.52 6.39
N ASP A 306 11.15 6.63 6.38
CA ASP A 306 11.86 7.67 5.61
C ASP A 306 11.93 7.35 4.09
N ASP A 307 11.62 6.11 3.68
CA ASP A 307 11.58 5.71 2.27
C ASP A 307 10.33 6.22 1.55
N PHE A 308 9.31 6.63 2.31
CA PHE A 308 8.08 7.24 1.81
C PHE A 308 8.27 8.76 1.72
N LYS A 309 8.27 9.26 0.48
CA LYS A 309 8.51 10.67 0.18
C LYS A 309 7.38 11.58 0.67
N ILE A 310 7.71 12.86 0.81
CA ILE A 310 6.72 13.90 1.10
C ILE A 310 5.69 13.96 -0.05
N PRO A 311 4.38 13.89 0.24
CA PRO A 311 3.33 13.96 -0.78
C PRO A 311 3.32 15.29 -1.51
N ASN A 312 3.02 15.25 -2.80
CA ASN A 312 2.75 16.44 -3.60
C ASN A 312 1.38 16.32 -4.26
N ALA A 313 0.75 17.46 -4.54
CA ALA A 313 -0.45 17.49 -5.36
C ALA A 313 -0.13 16.94 -6.76
N LEU A 314 -1.07 16.20 -7.35
CA LEU A 314 -0.93 15.75 -8.72
C LEU A 314 -0.88 16.95 -9.66
N HIS A 315 0.12 16.99 -10.51
CA HIS A 315 0.29 18.02 -11.53
C HIS A 315 0.72 17.36 -12.83
N GLY A 316 0.31 17.91 -13.97
CA GLY A 316 0.64 17.30 -15.24
C GLY A 316 -0.07 17.90 -16.44
N THR A 317 0.05 17.19 -17.56
CA THR A 317 -0.51 17.57 -18.86
C THR A 317 -1.52 16.53 -19.33
N VAL A 318 -2.73 16.98 -19.59
CA VAL A 318 -3.84 16.19 -20.14
C VAL A 318 -3.98 16.50 -21.62
N ALA A 319 -3.73 15.50 -22.47
CA ALA A 319 -3.98 15.57 -23.90
C ALA A 319 -5.34 14.93 -24.22
N LEU A 320 -6.16 15.67 -24.96
CA LEU A 320 -7.48 15.25 -25.41
C LEU A 320 -7.40 14.65 -26.81
N LYS A 321 -8.35 13.77 -27.15
CA LYS A 321 -8.50 13.19 -28.50
C LYS A 321 -8.72 14.23 -29.60
N SER A 322 -9.13 15.46 -29.24
CA SER A 322 -9.22 16.60 -30.15
C SER A 322 -7.87 17.19 -30.54
N GLY A 323 -6.78 16.80 -29.87
CA GLY A 323 -5.44 17.38 -30.01
C GLY A 323 -5.17 18.56 -29.07
N GLN A 324 -6.14 18.99 -28.26
CA GLN A 324 -5.92 20.01 -27.23
C GLN A 324 -5.12 19.44 -26.05
N GLU A 325 -4.20 20.24 -25.51
CA GLU A 325 -3.49 19.93 -24.26
C GLU A 325 -3.83 20.96 -23.19
N ILE A 326 -4.02 20.48 -21.96
CA ILE A 326 -4.33 21.29 -20.77
C ILE A 326 -3.32 20.92 -19.70
N LYS A 327 -2.69 21.91 -19.06
CA LYS A 327 -1.70 21.71 -18.00
C LYS A 327 -2.18 22.35 -16.70
N GLY A 328 -2.00 21.64 -15.58
CA GLY A 328 -2.42 22.14 -14.28
C GLY A 328 -2.37 21.09 -13.18
N SER A 329 -2.91 21.47 -12.02
CA SER A 329 -3.14 20.54 -10.92
C SER A 329 -4.30 19.60 -11.27
N ILE A 330 -4.15 18.32 -10.93
CA ILE A 330 -5.02 17.24 -11.37
C ILE A 330 -5.85 16.73 -10.19
N TYR A 331 -7.11 16.44 -10.48
CA TYR A 331 -7.96 15.60 -9.66
C TYR A 331 -8.40 14.44 -10.55
N TYR A 332 -7.79 13.28 -10.34
CA TYR A 332 -8.06 12.06 -11.09
C TYR A 332 -9.32 11.41 -10.51
N ASP A 333 -10.16 10.83 -11.39
CA ASP A 333 -11.47 10.24 -11.06
C ASP A 333 -12.39 11.15 -10.21
N LEU A 334 -12.02 12.44 -10.14
CA LEU A 334 -12.59 13.49 -9.28
C LEU A 334 -12.44 13.26 -7.78
N ASP A 335 -11.66 12.30 -7.31
CA ASP A 335 -11.39 12.12 -5.88
C ASP A 335 -9.91 11.99 -5.53
N GLU A 336 -9.01 11.55 -6.42
CA GLU A 336 -7.56 11.53 -6.10
C GLU A 336 -6.84 12.82 -6.50
N HIS A 337 -6.14 13.41 -5.52
CA HIS A 337 -5.40 14.66 -5.70
C HIS A 337 -3.95 14.57 -5.22
N TRP A 338 -3.60 13.60 -4.38
CA TRP A 338 -2.24 13.48 -3.84
C TRP A 338 -1.47 12.34 -4.49
N SER A 339 -0.16 12.54 -4.66
CA SER A 339 0.76 11.55 -5.23
C SER A 339 0.81 10.22 -4.44
N ILE A 340 0.35 10.21 -3.20
CA ILE A 340 0.37 9.05 -2.32
C ILE A 340 -0.91 8.21 -2.37
N GLU A 341 -1.92 8.70 -3.08
CA GLU A 341 -3.14 7.96 -3.36
C GLU A 341 -2.87 6.96 -4.48
N THR A 342 -3.72 5.96 -4.59
CA THR A 342 -3.45 4.81 -5.46
C THR A 342 -4.47 4.71 -6.56
N LEU A 343 -3.98 4.45 -7.78
CA LEU A 343 -4.80 3.94 -8.87
C LEU A 343 -4.90 2.41 -8.74
N ASP A 344 -6.09 1.86 -8.92
CA ASP A 344 -6.31 0.42 -8.84
C ASP A 344 -6.89 -0.23 -10.13
N GLY A 345 -6.58 -1.50 -10.33
CA GLY A 345 -7.09 -2.26 -11.48
C GLY A 345 -6.57 -3.69 -11.58
N TRP A 346 -7.33 -4.55 -12.27
CA TRP A 346 -6.92 -5.93 -12.50
C TRP A 346 -5.81 -6.01 -13.54
N ALA A 347 -4.69 -6.64 -13.19
CA ALA A 347 -3.58 -6.85 -14.10
C ALA A 347 -3.85 -8.04 -15.02
N LYS A 348 -3.38 -7.96 -16.28
CA LYS A 348 -3.47 -9.06 -17.27
C LYS A 348 -2.89 -10.40 -16.76
N GLY A 349 -1.94 -10.36 -15.84
CA GLY A 349 -1.31 -11.54 -15.22
C GLY A 349 -2.15 -12.23 -14.15
N GLY A 350 -3.32 -11.68 -13.81
CA GLY A 350 -4.07 -12.01 -12.61
C GLY A 350 -3.70 -11.09 -11.44
N GLY A 351 -4.64 -10.85 -10.55
CA GLY A 351 -4.48 -10.03 -9.36
C GLY A 351 -4.92 -8.57 -9.49
N LEU A 352 -5.36 -8.02 -8.36
CA LEU A 352 -5.73 -6.61 -8.20
C LEU A 352 -4.45 -5.83 -7.89
N ARG A 353 -4.09 -4.89 -8.76
CA ARG A 353 -2.92 -4.04 -8.55
C ARG A 353 -3.36 -2.69 -8.03
N GLN A 354 -2.63 -2.16 -7.06
CA GLN A 354 -2.80 -0.81 -6.51
C GLN A 354 -1.46 -0.09 -6.60
N VAL A 355 -1.41 1.03 -7.31
CA VAL A 355 -0.17 1.75 -7.65
C VAL A 355 -0.28 3.20 -7.17
N PRO A 356 0.55 3.64 -6.21
CA PRO A 356 0.64 5.05 -5.84
C PRO A 356 0.91 5.95 -7.06
N PHE A 357 0.20 7.08 -7.19
CA PHE A 357 0.39 8.01 -8.31
C PHE A 357 1.83 8.56 -8.41
N SER A 358 2.58 8.62 -7.31
CA SER A 358 4.01 8.97 -7.27
C SER A 358 4.89 8.04 -8.11
N LEU A 359 4.39 6.87 -8.48
CA LEU A 359 5.07 5.88 -9.29
C LEU A 359 4.59 5.86 -10.74
N ILE A 360 3.57 6.66 -11.08
CA ILE A 360 2.94 6.69 -12.40
C ILE A 360 3.46 7.88 -13.18
N LYS A 361 4.11 7.60 -14.31
CA LYS A 361 4.60 8.60 -15.26
C LYS A 361 3.50 9.06 -16.21
N GLU A 362 2.71 8.11 -16.72
CA GLU A 362 1.74 8.37 -17.79
C GLU A 362 0.58 7.36 -17.75
N ILE A 363 -0.63 7.82 -18.10
CA ILE A 363 -1.84 7.03 -18.23
C ILE A 363 -2.47 7.30 -19.59
N TYR A 364 -2.93 6.27 -20.30
CA TYR A 364 -3.79 6.45 -21.47
C TYR A 364 -4.79 5.30 -21.67
N PRO A 365 -6.08 5.60 -21.96
CA PRO A 365 -7.06 4.58 -22.27
C PRO A 365 -6.68 3.81 -23.54
N VAL A 366 -6.77 2.48 -23.49
CA VAL A 366 -6.49 1.59 -24.63
C VAL A 366 -7.78 1.05 -25.22
N SER A 367 -8.77 0.77 -24.36
CA SER A 367 -10.13 0.39 -24.74
C SER A 367 -11.11 0.95 -23.71
N ALA A 368 -12.40 0.64 -23.84
CA ALA A 368 -13.38 1.01 -22.83
C ALA A 368 -13.07 0.39 -21.45
N THR A 369 -12.50 -0.82 -21.43
CA THR A 369 -12.30 -1.59 -20.19
C THR A 369 -10.85 -1.67 -19.71
N HIS A 370 -9.91 -1.09 -20.46
CA HIS A 370 -8.49 -1.21 -20.18
C HIS A 370 -7.73 0.09 -20.42
N THR A 371 -6.77 0.34 -19.53
CA THR A 371 -5.89 1.50 -19.54
C THR A 371 -4.44 1.07 -19.44
N ALA A 372 -3.58 1.72 -20.22
CA ALA A 372 -2.15 1.58 -20.10
C ALA A 372 -1.63 2.57 -19.06
N VAL A 373 -0.82 2.07 -18.14
CA VAL A 373 -0.10 2.86 -17.16
C VAL A 373 1.38 2.65 -17.40
N ILE A 374 2.13 3.74 -17.58
CA ILE A 374 3.58 3.74 -17.67
C ILE A 374 4.11 4.20 -16.32
N LEU A 375 4.96 3.37 -15.71
CA LEU A 375 5.58 3.67 -14.43
C LEU A 375 6.83 4.52 -14.61
N MET A 376 7.35 5.06 -13.50
CA MET A 376 8.56 5.90 -13.50
C MET A 376 9.82 5.17 -13.98
N ASP A 377 9.85 3.83 -13.92
CA ASP A 377 10.92 2.97 -14.46
C ASP A 377 10.70 2.56 -15.93
N ASP A 378 9.76 3.23 -16.62
CA ASP A 378 9.32 2.93 -17.99
C ASP A 378 8.63 1.56 -18.17
N GLN A 379 8.34 0.83 -17.08
CA GLN A 379 7.52 -0.37 -17.17
C GLN A 379 6.10 0.00 -17.61
N LYS A 380 5.63 -0.62 -18.70
CA LYS A 380 4.25 -0.53 -19.15
C LYS A 380 3.41 -1.65 -18.55
N ILE A 381 2.31 -1.28 -17.93
CA ILE A 381 1.34 -2.21 -17.32
C ILE A 381 -0.03 -1.91 -17.92
N ILE A 382 -0.84 -2.94 -18.12
CA ILE A 382 -2.22 -2.80 -18.59
C ILE A 382 -3.14 -3.24 -17.46
N LEU A 383 -4.02 -2.34 -17.05
CA LEU A 383 -4.99 -2.51 -15.98
C LEU A 383 -6.41 -2.38 -16.55
N GLY A 384 -7.36 -3.09 -15.95
CA GLY A 384 -8.76 -3.01 -16.37
C GLY A 384 -9.74 -3.43 -15.27
N GLU A 385 -11.02 -3.39 -15.64
CA GLU A 385 -12.15 -3.91 -14.84
C GLU A 385 -12.29 -3.27 -13.43
N ARG A 386 -11.86 -2.02 -13.28
CA ARG A 386 -12.06 -1.15 -12.13
C ARG A 386 -12.31 0.28 -12.62
N SER A 387 -13.06 1.04 -11.82
CA SER A 387 -13.52 2.40 -12.16
C SER A 387 -12.38 3.36 -12.48
N ASP A 388 -11.23 3.23 -11.82
CA ASP A 388 -10.08 4.11 -12.06
C ASP A 388 -9.50 3.94 -13.47
N VAL A 389 -9.75 2.80 -14.13
CA VAL A 389 -9.06 2.40 -15.36
C VAL A 389 -10.00 1.96 -16.49
N ASP A 390 -11.31 2.06 -16.29
CA ASP A 390 -12.34 1.69 -17.26
C ASP A 390 -13.29 2.86 -17.59
N GLN A 391 -14.31 2.61 -18.41
CA GLN A 391 -15.24 3.64 -18.86
C GLN A 391 -16.11 4.26 -17.76
N ASN A 392 -16.10 3.71 -16.56
CA ASN A 392 -16.81 4.25 -15.40
C ASN A 392 -15.99 5.31 -14.66
N ASN A 393 -14.73 5.53 -15.05
CA ASN A 393 -13.93 6.66 -14.57
C ASN A 393 -14.68 7.97 -14.83
N TRP A 394 -14.81 8.79 -13.81
CA TRP A 394 -15.47 10.08 -13.81
C TRP A 394 -14.69 11.16 -14.55
N GLY A 395 -13.49 10.86 -15.04
CA GLY A 395 -12.67 11.77 -15.83
C GLY A 395 -11.64 12.50 -14.99
N ILE A 396 -11.23 13.66 -15.49
CA ILE A 396 -10.16 14.46 -14.88
C ILE A 396 -10.64 15.89 -14.73
N MET A 397 -10.53 16.44 -13.53
CA MET A 397 -10.57 17.88 -13.33
C MET A 397 -9.15 18.44 -13.34
N ILE A 398 -8.93 19.51 -14.11
CA ILE A 398 -7.67 20.24 -14.15
C ILE A 398 -7.90 21.66 -13.64
N GLN A 399 -7.09 22.07 -12.66
CA GLN A 399 -6.99 23.46 -12.25
C GLN A 399 -5.76 24.09 -12.90
N SER A 400 -5.99 25.02 -13.83
CA SER A 400 -4.94 25.78 -14.51
C SER A 400 -4.22 26.74 -13.55
N THR A 401 -3.06 27.27 -13.97
CA THR A 401 -2.25 28.19 -13.16
C THR A 401 -2.95 29.52 -12.82
N ASP A 402 -3.96 29.90 -13.60
CA ASP A 402 -4.82 31.06 -13.34
C ASP A 402 -6.00 30.74 -12.40
N GLY A 403 -6.08 29.51 -11.89
CA GLY A 403 -7.11 29.03 -10.99
C GLY A 403 -8.38 28.55 -11.67
N GLN A 404 -8.46 28.56 -13.01
CA GLN A 404 -9.64 28.08 -13.73
C GLN A 404 -9.72 26.55 -13.74
N PHE A 405 -10.92 26.02 -13.51
CA PHE A 405 -11.20 24.60 -13.56
C PHE A 405 -11.70 24.18 -14.94
N SER A 406 -11.16 23.08 -15.44
CA SER A 406 -11.55 22.44 -16.71
C SER A 406 -11.78 20.96 -16.49
N TYR A 407 -12.99 20.50 -16.81
CA TYR A 407 -13.36 19.10 -16.71
C TYR A 407 -13.16 18.38 -18.06
N VAL A 408 -12.49 17.23 -18.01
CA VAL A 408 -12.24 16.36 -19.16
C VAL A 408 -12.90 15.00 -18.89
N PRO A 409 -14.00 14.67 -19.58
CA PRO A 409 -14.61 13.35 -19.50
C PRO A 409 -13.63 12.25 -19.92
N TRP A 410 -13.70 11.10 -19.28
CA TRP A 410 -12.80 9.97 -19.56
C TRP A 410 -12.77 9.57 -21.04
N GLN A 411 -13.93 9.54 -21.71
CA GLN A 411 -13.98 9.21 -23.14
C GLN A 411 -13.22 10.18 -24.06
N ASN A 412 -12.93 11.40 -23.59
CA ASN A 412 -12.20 12.43 -24.33
C ASN A 412 -10.70 12.40 -24.05
N LEU A 413 -10.26 11.70 -23.01
CA LEU A 413 -8.86 11.55 -22.66
C LEU A 413 -8.13 10.76 -23.76
N GLN A 414 -7.06 11.35 -24.28
CA GLN A 414 -6.09 10.62 -25.09
C GLN A 414 -4.92 10.13 -24.23
N ARG A 415 -4.41 11.00 -23.35
CA ARG A 415 -3.27 10.71 -22.48
C ARG A 415 -3.20 11.70 -21.33
N LEU A 416 -2.80 11.23 -20.16
CA LEU A 416 -2.41 12.05 -19.01
C LEU A 416 -0.94 11.75 -18.68
N LYS A 417 -0.12 12.80 -18.56
CA LYS A 417 1.28 12.69 -18.14
C LYS A 417 1.48 13.49 -16.85
N PHE A 418 2.09 12.88 -15.85
CA PHE A 418 2.38 13.53 -14.57
C PHE A 418 3.75 14.20 -14.58
N ASP A 419 3.86 15.31 -13.86
CA ASP A 419 5.11 16.01 -13.55
C ASP A 419 5.54 15.58 -12.13
N HIS A 420 6.78 15.09 -11.98
CA HIS A 420 7.35 14.59 -10.72
C HIS A 420 8.63 15.30 -10.33
#